data_AF-A0A8J6JNG2-F1
#
_entry.id   AF-A0A8J6JNG2-F1
#
_cell.length_a   1.000
_cell.length_b   1.000
_cell.length_c   1.000
_cell.angle_alpha   90.00
_cell.angle_beta   90.00
_cell.angle_gamma   90.00
#
_symmetry.space_group_name_H-M   'P 1'
#
loop_
_entity.id
_entity.type
_entity.pdbx_description
1 polymer ?
#
loop_
_entity_poly.entity_id
_entity_poly.type
_entity_poly.pdbx_seq_one_letter_code
_entity_poly.pdbx_strand_id
1 'polypeptide(L)' 'SQTCSGCAAQEKKLLSERRHFCKECGLDLDRDINAGYVILNYALTGSVTGQELALGVEGKTFSPLKHETPSIAFDA' A
#
# COMPACT_ATOMS: atom_id res chain seq x y z
N SER A 1 -4.31 2.56 0.45
CA SER A 1 -3.96 1.23 0.97
C SER A 1 -5.16 0.29 0.90
N GLN A 2 -4.94 -0.99 0.61
CA GLN A 2 -5.95 -2.06 0.70
C GLN A 2 -6.21 -2.48 2.15
N THR A 3 -5.25 -2.22 3.05
CA THR A 3 -5.33 -2.50 4.49
C THR A 3 -6.00 -1.35 5.24
N CYS A 4 -6.92 -1.67 6.15
CA CYS A 4 -7.51 -0.73 7.10
C CYS A 4 -6.52 -0.43 8.24
N SER A 5 -6.24 0.85 8.50
CA SER A 5 -5.37 1.23 9.62
C SER A 5 -6.00 1.00 11.00
N GLY A 6 -7.34 0.90 11.08
CA GLY A 6 -8.06 0.74 12.35
C GLY A 6 -8.21 -0.71 12.82
N CYS A 7 -8.33 -1.67 11.90
CA CYS A 7 -8.56 -3.08 12.25
C CYS A 7 -7.72 -4.09 11.46
N ALA A 8 -6.81 -3.61 10.60
CA ALA A 8 -5.96 -4.44 9.72
C ALA A 8 -6.70 -5.29 8.66
N ALA A 9 -8.04 -5.22 8.57
CA ALA A 9 -8.80 -5.88 7.51
C ALA A 9 -8.32 -5.43 6.11
N GLN A 10 -8.22 -6.39 5.17
CA GLN A 10 -7.79 -6.13 3.80
C GLN A 10 -8.97 -6.29 2.84
N GLU A 11 -9.14 -5.31 1.97
CA GLU A 11 -10.14 -5.34 0.91
C GLU A 11 -9.52 -4.87 -0.41
N LYS A 12 -9.83 -5.57 -1.49
CA LYS A 12 -9.43 -5.15 -2.84
C LYS A 12 -10.22 -3.91 -3.24
N LYS A 13 -9.50 -2.89 -3.71
CA LYS A 13 -10.02 -1.57 -4.09
C LYS A 13 -9.30 -1.11 -5.35
N LEU A 14 -10.02 -0.48 -6.26
CA LEU A 14 -9.46 0.16 -7.44
C LEU A 14 -8.69 1.42 -7.06
N LEU A 15 -7.71 1.80 -7.88
CA LEU A 15 -6.96 3.04 -7.68
C LEU A 15 -7.84 4.30 -7.87
N SER A 16 -8.97 4.17 -8.57
CA SER A 16 -9.97 5.24 -8.72
C SER A 16 -10.77 5.48 -7.43
N GLU A 17 -10.80 4.51 -6.50
CA GLU A 17 -11.48 4.68 -5.22
C GLU A 17 -10.60 5.53 -4.30
N ARG A 18 -10.95 6.83 -4.19
CA ARG A 18 -10.20 7.82 -3.38
C ARG A 18 -10.58 7.80 -1.89
N ARG A 19 -11.74 7.22 -1.55
CA ARG A 19 -12.23 7.12 -0.18
C ARG A 19 -11.99 5.71 0.36
N HIS A 20 -11.48 5.61 1.58
CA HIS A 20 -11.40 4.38 2.35
C HIS A 20 -12.59 4.30 3.31
N PHE A 21 -13.51 3.38 3.04
CA PHE A 21 -14.54 2.97 3.98
C PHE A 21 -14.29 1.50 4.34
N CYS A 22 -14.12 1.20 5.63
CA CYS A 22 -13.92 -0.16 6.11
C CYS A 22 -15.24 -0.75 6.59
N LYS A 23 -15.68 -1.86 5.99
CA LYS A 23 -16.92 -2.54 6.39
C LYS A 23 -16.82 -3.25 7.74
N GLU A 24 -15.61 -3.60 8.17
CA GLU A 24 -15.38 -4.33 9.42
C GLU A 24 -15.43 -3.43 10.66
N CYS A 25 -14.84 -2.23 10.59
CA CYS A 25 -14.74 -1.33 11.74
C CYS A 25 -15.40 0.05 11.54
N GLY A 26 -15.97 0.32 10.37
CA GLY A 26 -16.65 1.59 10.06
C GLY A 26 -15.71 2.78 9.81
N LEU A 27 -14.39 2.56 9.77
CA LEU A 27 -13.42 3.63 9.54
C LEU A 27 -13.62 4.28 8.16
N ASP A 28 -13.71 5.61 8.13
CA ASP A 28 -14.08 6.38 6.95
C ASP A 28 -13.19 7.63 6.78
N LEU A 29 -12.29 7.61 5.80
CA LEU A 29 -11.37 8.72 5.49
C LEU A 29 -10.83 8.63 4.06
N ASP A 30 -9.99 9.59 3.66
CA ASP A 30 -9.25 9.50 2.39
C ASP A 30 -8.31 8.29 2.37
N ARG A 31 -8.22 7.61 1.22
CA ARG A 31 -7.43 6.40 1.03
C ARG A 31 -5.94 6.62 1.25
N ASP A 32 -5.41 7.77 0.88
CA ASP A 32 -4.00 8.10 0.99
C ASP A 32 -3.65 8.43 2.45
N ILE A 33 -4.55 9.10 3.18
CA ILE A 33 -4.43 9.28 4.64
C ILE A 33 -4.43 7.91 5.35
N ASN A 34 -5.34 7.00 5.00
CA ASN A 34 -5.36 5.64 5.55
C ASN A 34 -4.04 4.91 5.25
N ALA A 35 -3.47 5.10 4.05
CA ALA A 35 -2.17 4.52 3.72
C ALA A 35 -1.04 5.07 4.61
N GLY A 36 -1.05 6.36 4.92
CA GLY A 36 -0.11 6.98 5.87
C GLY A 36 -0.19 6.34 7.26
N TYR A 37 -1.39 6.14 7.79
CA TYR A 37 -1.58 5.45 9.07
C TYR A 37 -1.11 4.00 9.05
N VAL A 38 -1.35 3.29 7.95
CA VAL A 38 -0.85 1.93 7.77
C VAL A 38 0.69 1.92 7.86
N ILE A 39 1.39 2.82 7.15
CA ILE A 39 2.85 2.95 7.22
C ILE A 39 3.32 3.30 8.64
N LEU A 40 2.66 4.25 9.31
CA LEU A 40 2.98 4.63 10.69
C LEU A 40 2.83 3.44 11.64
N ASN A 41 1.71 2.72 11.57
CA ASN A 41 1.46 1.54 12.39
C ASN A 41 2.52 0.47 12.13
N TYR A 42 2.93 0.27 10.87
CA TYR A 42 4.01 -0.64 10.54
C TYR A 42 5.36 -0.21 11.13
N ALA A 43 5.70 1.08 11.05
CA ALA A 43 6.94 1.63 11.61
C ALA A 43 6.99 1.49 13.15
N LEU A 44 5.85 1.64 13.82
CA LEU A 44 5.75 1.55 15.28
C LEU A 44 5.71 0.10 15.79
N THR A 45 5.14 -0.84 15.01
CA THR A 45 4.90 -2.24 15.46
C THR A 45 5.82 -3.29 14.81
N GLY A 46 6.66 -2.91 13.85
CA GLY A 46 7.78 -3.72 13.37
C GLY A 46 7.47 -4.79 12.31
N SER A 47 6.30 -4.78 11.67
CA SER A 47 5.99 -5.72 10.58
C SER A 47 6.49 -5.20 9.23
N VAL A 48 7.75 -5.46 8.91
CA VAL A 48 8.36 -5.18 7.59
C VAL A 48 8.13 -6.38 6.67
N THR A 49 7.11 -6.33 5.82
CA THR A 49 7.08 -7.13 4.59
C THR A 49 6.84 -6.23 3.39
N GLY A 50 7.97 -5.79 2.80
CA GLY A 50 8.08 -5.75 1.35
C GLY A 50 8.02 -4.39 0.65
N GLN A 51 8.70 -3.36 1.14
CA GLN A 51 9.47 -2.44 0.27
C GLN A 51 10.36 -1.54 1.13
N GLU A 52 11.65 -1.60 0.81
CA GLU A 52 12.79 -1.11 1.59
C GLU A 52 12.77 0.42 1.76
N LEU A 53 12.89 0.91 3.00
CA LEU A 53 13.36 2.27 3.24
C LEU A 53 14.86 2.28 2.90
N ALA A 54 15.20 2.81 1.72
CA ALA A 54 16.58 3.03 1.31
C ALA A 54 17.25 4.12 2.17
N LEU A 55 17.54 3.81 3.44
CA LEU A 55 18.59 4.46 4.20
C LEU A 55 19.82 3.59 4.01
N GLY A 56 20.73 4.05 3.13
CA GLY A 56 21.86 3.30 2.62
C GLY A 56 22.65 2.56 3.71
N VAL A 57 22.55 1.23 3.68
CA VAL A 57 23.54 0.31 4.21
C VAL A 57 23.75 -0.75 3.14
N GLU A 58 25.03 -1.01 2.86
CA GLU A 58 25.51 -1.55 1.60
C GLU A 58 25.08 -2.99 1.31
N GLY A 59 24.77 -3.25 0.04
CA GLY A 59 25.13 -4.50 -0.63
C GLY A 59 24.17 -5.69 -0.45
N LYS A 60 23.05 -5.67 -1.16
CA LYS A 60 22.46 -6.90 -1.73
C LYS A 60 21.66 -6.56 -2.98
N THR A 61 22.17 -7.01 -4.13
CA THR A 61 21.46 -6.93 -5.41
C THR A 61 20.21 -7.79 -5.35
N PHE A 62 19.04 -7.15 -5.19
CA PHE A 62 17.75 -7.80 -5.38
C PHE A 62 17.32 -7.70 -6.84
N SER A 63 16.95 -8.84 -7.42
CA SER A 63 16.38 -8.93 -8.76
C SER A 63 15.11 -8.08 -8.86
N PRO A 64 14.90 -7.33 -9.95
CA PRO A 64 13.69 -6.51 -10.12
C PRO A 64 12.43 -7.38 -10.07
N LEU A 65 11.48 -7.01 -9.22
CA LEU A 65 10.16 -7.62 -9.19
C LEU A 65 9.49 -7.39 -10.56
N LYS A 66 8.91 -8.43 -11.14
CA LYS A 66 8.18 -8.37 -12.41
C LYS A 66 6.95 -7.49 -12.23
N HIS A 67 7.07 -6.21 -12.55
CA HIS A 67 5.92 -5.33 -12.75
C HIS A 67 5.32 -5.66 -14.12
N GLU A 68 4.12 -6.23 -14.11
CA GLU A 68 3.29 -6.34 -15.30
C GLU A 68 2.89 -4.91 -15.69
N THR A 69 3.51 -4.38 -16.74
CA THR A 69 3.09 -3.12 -17.36
C THR A 69 1.90 -3.43 -18.27
N PRO A 70 0.66 -3.04 -17.93
CA PRO A 70 -0.43 -3.18 -18.88
C PRO A 70 -0.16 -2.32 -20.11
N SER A 71 -0.23 -2.94 -21.28
CA SER A 71 -0.08 -2.26 -22.57
C SER A 71 -1.13 -1.17 -22.69
N ILE A 72 -0.71 0.09 -22.81
CA ILE A 72 -1.60 1.18 -23.21
C ILE A 72 -1.80 1.04 -24.71
N ALA A 73 -2.94 0.51 -25.14
CA ALA A 73 -3.36 0.61 -26.53
C ALA A 73 -3.66 2.08 -26.83
N PHE A 74 -2.91 2.68 -27.76
CA PHE A 74 -3.25 3.96 -28.35
C PHE A 74 -4.09 3.68 -29.59
N ASP A 75 -5.40 3.90 -29.49
CA ASP A 75 -6.29 3.95 -30.65
C ASP A 75 -6.12 5.32 -31.32
N ALA A 76 -5.64 5.32 -32.56
CA ALA A 76 -5.59 6.46 -33.46
C ALA A 76 -6.44 6.17 -34.71
#